data_AF-A0A967CDQ4-F1
#
_entry.id   AF-A0A967CDQ4-F1
#
_cell.length_a   1.000
_cell.length_b   1.000
_cell.length_c   1.000
_cell.angle_alpha   90.00
_cell.angle_beta   90.00
_cell.angle_gamma   90.00
#
_symmetry.space_group_name_H-M   'P 1'
#
loop_
_entity.id
_entity.type
_entity.pdbx_description
1 polymer ?
#
loop_
_entity_poly.entity_id
_entity_poly.type
_entity_poly.pdbx_seq_one_letter_code
_entity_poly.pdbx_strand_id
1 'polypeptide(L)'
;KCLKFAHDTHITKDNLFEPPPIFTAIETASRTPQKEMYQVFNMGHRMEVYTDPTTADAVITIAESFGIDAKIIGRTEPAKANRLTLITPSGETILY
;
A
#
# COMPACT_ATOMS: atom_id res chain seq x y z
N LYS A 1 -1.12 8.15 2.54
CA LYS A 1 -0.34 8.35 1.28
C LYS A 1 0.90 9.18 1.57
N CYS A 2 2.04 8.80 0.99
CA CYS A 2 3.36 9.33 1.33
C CYS A 2 3.89 10.37 0.33
N LEU A 3 3.13 10.67 -0.74
CA LEU A 3 3.53 11.58 -1.83
C LEU A 3 3.98 12.97 -1.37
N LYS A 4 3.47 13.46 -0.23
CA LYS A 4 3.88 14.74 0.36
C LYS A 4 5.30 14.73 0.93
N PHE A 5 5.85 13.55 1.21
CA PHE A 5 7.18 13.35 1.81
C PHE A 5 8.20 12.82 0.81
N ALA A 6 7.77 12.47 -0.40
CA ALA A 6 8.64 12.03 -1.47
C ALA A 6 9.26 13.22 -2.22
N HIS A 7 10.39 13.01 -2.90
CA HIS A 7 11.01 13.98 -3.79
C HIS A 7 11.39 13.27 -5.08
N ASP A 8 10.83 13.69 -6.21
CA ASP A 8 11.13 13.13 -7.54
C ASP A 8 11.12 11.59 -7.53
N THR A 9 10.09 11.00 -6.92
CA THR A 9 10.00 9.54 -6.69
C THR A 9 8.71 8.97 -7.27
N HIS A 10 8.84 7.87 -8.00
CA HIS A 10 7.73 6.99 -8.35
C HIS A 10 7.61 5.89 -7.30
N ILE A 11 6.47 5.85 -6.62
CA ILE A 11 6.13 4.79 -5.68
C ILE A 11 5.21 3.80 -6.41
N THR A 12 5.58 2.53 -6.44
CA THR A 12 4.76 1.45 -7.01
C THR A 12 4.37 0.49 -5.90
N LYS A 13 3.07 0.21 -5.77
CA LYS A 13 2.51 -0.73 -4.80
C LYS A 13 1.72 -1.78 -5.54
N ASP A 14 2.35 -2.92 -5.79
CA ASP A 14 1.86 -3.99 -6.66
C ASP A 14 1.72 -5.35 -5.96
N ASN A 15 2.01 -5.39 -4.65
CA ASN A 15 1.86 -6.58 -3.82
C ASN A 15 1.09 -6.25 -2.53
N LEU A 16 -0.07 -5.59 -2.67
CA LEU A 16 -0.91 -5.20 -1.53
C LEU A 16 -1.48 -6.42 -0.80
N PHE A 17 -1.89 -6.23 0.45
CA PHE A 17 -2.72 -7.21 1.15
C PHE A 17 -4.11 -7.29 0.55
N GLU A 18 -4.75 -8.45 0.68
CA GLU A 18 -6.17 -8.57 0.40
C GLU A 18 -6.95 -7.70 1.40
N PRO A 19 -7.90 -6.87 0.94
CA PRO A 19 -8.73 -6.08 1.85
C PRO A 19 -9.48 -6.98 2.83
N PRO A 20 -9.35 -6.74 4.16
CA PRO A 20 -10.17 -7.44 5.14
C PRO A 20 -11.68 -7.27 4.88
N PRO A 21 -12.53 -8.25 5.26
CA PRO A 21 -13.96 -8.24 4.94
C PRO A 21 -14.74 -6.98 5.35
N ILE A 22 -14.25 -6.26 6.36
CA ILE A 22 -14.83 -4.99 6.79
C ILE A 22 -14.83 -3.94 5.67
N PHE A 23 -13.82 -3.92 4.80
CA PHE A 23 -13.78 -2.95 3.70
C PHE A 23 -14.78 -3.29 2.60
N THR A 24 -15.03 -4.57 2.33
CA THR A 24 -16.11 -5.01 1.45
C THR A 24 -17.48 -4.60 2.02
N ALA A 25 -17.67 -4.74 3.34
CA ALA A 25 -18.91 -4.31 4.00
C ALA A 25 -19.12 -2.79 3.89
N ILE A 26 -18.06 -2.01 4.10
CA ILE A 26 -18.08 -0.54 3.94
C ILE A 26 -18.42 -0.17 2.50
N GLU A 27 -17.69 -0.71 1.52
CA GLU A 27 -17.91 -0.45 0.08
C GLU A 27 -19.37 -0.73 -0.32
N THR A 28 -19.91 -1.86 0.11
CA THR A 28 -21.29 -2.26 -0.19
C THR A 28 -22.31 -1.31 0.44
N ALA A 29 -22.09 -0.92 1.70
CA ALA A 29 -23.00 -0.06 2.44
C ALA A 29 -22.96 1.40 1.96
N SER A 30 -21.77 1.92 1.67
CA SER A 30 -21.58 3.32 1.25
C SER A 30 -21.74 3.52 -0.26
N ARG A 31 -21.69 2.45 -1.06
CA ARG A 31 -21.58 2.50 -2.53
C ARG A 31 -20.40 3.36 -2.99
N THR A 32 -19.34 3.38 -2.20
CA THR A 32 -18.13 4.15 -2.50
C THR A 32 -17.38 3.46 -3.66
N PRO A 33 -16.96 4.20 -4.70
CA PRO A 33 -16.15 3.62 -5.77
C PRO A 33 -14.85 2.99 -5.22
N GLN A 34 -14.44 1.85 -5.77
CA GLN A 34 -13.24 1.13 -5.36
C GLN A 34 -11.99 2.04 -5.32
N LYS A 35 -11.84 2.92 -6.33
CA LYS A 35 -10.77 3.93 -6.36
C LYS A 35 -10.75 4.83 -5.12
N GLU A 36 -11.92 5.23 -4.60
CA GLU A 36 -12.04 6.07 -3.41
C GLU A 36 -11.78 5.27 -2.14
N MET A 37 -12.11 3.97 -2.12
CA MET A 37 -11.76 3.08 -1.00
C MET A 37 -10.25 3.10 -0.71
N TYR A 38 -9.41 2.99 -1.74
CA TYR A 38 -7.95 3.09 -1.61
C TYR A 38 -7.42 4.52 -1.37
N GLN A 39 -8.26 5.55 -1.53
CA GLN A 39 -7.89 6.93 -1.17
C GLN A 39 -8.08 7.23 0.30
N VAL A 40 -9.18 6.73 0.85
CA VAL A 40 -9.68 7.10 2.17
C VAL A 40 -9.30 6.07 3.23
N PHE A 41 -9.34 4.78 2.88
CA PHE A 41 -9.09 3.68 3.79
C PHE A 41 -7.71 3.04 3.58
N ASN A 42 -7.28 2.27 4.58
CA ASN A 42 -5.97 1.61 4.57
C ASN A 42 -5.96 0.29 3.76
N MET A 43 -7.14 -0.31 3.51
CA MET A 43 -7.32 -1.49 2.65
C MET A 43 -6.47 -2.71 3.02
N GLY A 44 -6.06 -2.86 4.29
CA GLY A 44 -5.37 -4.05 4.79
C GLY A 44 -4.11 -3.77 5.59
N HIS A 45 -3.43 -2.65 5.36
CA HIS A 45 -2.25 -2.27 6.14
C HIS A 45 -2.22 -0.76 6.37
N ARG A 46 -1.95 -0.34 7.61
CA ARG A 46 -1.97 1.08 8.02
C ARG A 46 -0.58 1.68 8.22
N MET A 47 0.44 0.83 8.30
CA MET A 47 1.84 1.23 8.49
C MET A 47 2.66 0.74 7.30
N GLU A 48 3.57 1.60 6.84
CA GLU A 48 4.49 1.31 5.73
C GLU A 48 5.88 1.78 6.14
N VAL A 49 6.90 0.97 5.86
CA VAL A 49 8.31 1.28 6.10
C VAL A 49 9.01 1.38 4.76
N TYR A 50 9.71 2.48 4.52
CA TYR A 50 10.57 2.67 3.35
C TYR A 50 12.01 2.37 3.77
N THR A 51 12.60 1.33 3.20
CA THR A 51 13.93 0.85 3.58
C THR A 51 14.57 0.08 2.42
N ASP A 52 15.85 -0.28 2.58
CA ASP A 52 16.56 -1.10 1.60
C ASP A 52 16.14 -2.58 1.70
N PRO A 53 16.38 -3.40 0.65
CA PRO A 53 15.97 -4.80 0.64
C PRO A 53 16.53 -5.63 1.80
N THR A 54 17.75 -5.33 2.27
CA THR A 54 18.41 -6.07 3.35
C THR A 54 17.70 -5.82 4.68
N THR A 55 17.33 -4.57 4.93
CA THR A 55 16.62 -4.19 6.16
C THR A 55 15.15 -4.60 6.13
N ALA A 56 14.54 -4.71 4.95
CA ALA A 56 13.13 -5.12 4.80
C ALA A 56 12.85 -6.49 5.42
N ASP A 57 13.71 -7.48 5.20
CA ASP A 57 13.56 -8.83 5.77
C ASP A 57 13.60 -8.80 7.30
N ALA A 58 14.51 -8.01 7.88
CA ALA A 58 14.59 -7.85 9.33
C ALA A 58 13.33 -7.20 9.91
N VAL A 59 12.76 -6.20 9.23
CA VAL A 59 11.49 -5.57 9.63
C VAL A 59 10.35 -6.58 9.61
N ILE A 60 10.27 -7.45 8.60
CA ILE A 60 9.25 -8.49 8.49
C ILE A 60 9.38 -9.47 9.65
N THR A 61 10.59 -10.00 9.91
CA THR A 61 10.83 -10.93 11.04
C THR A 61 10.46 -10.31 12.38
N ILE A 62 10.76 -9.03 12.60
CA ILE A 62 10.36 -8.32 13.82
C ILE A 62 8.84 -8.25 13.91
N ALA A 63 8.14 -7.86 12.84
CA ALA A 63 6.68 -7.77 12.85
C ALA A 63 6.02 -9.13 13.16
N GLU A 64 6.51 -10.21 12.54
CA GLU A 64 6.05 -11.58 12.78
C GLU A 64 6.24 -12.00 14.24
N SER A 65 7.32 -11.58 14.90
CA SER A 65 7.55 -11.86 16.33
C SER A 65 6.49 -11.22 17.26
N PHE A 66 5.80 -10.17 16.79
CA PHE A 66 4.66 -9.56 17.46
C PHE A 66 3.31 -10.08 16.96
N GLY A 67 3.30 -11.09 16.07
CA GLY A 67 2.09 -11.64 15.46
C GLY A 67 1.44 -10.69 14.45
N ILE A 68 2.23 -9.82 13.81
CA ILE A 68 1.77 -8.87 12.79
C ILE A 68 2.28 -9.32 11.43
N ASP A 69 1.38 -9.62 10.51
CA ASP A 69 1.74 -9.94 9.13
C ASP A 69 2.41 -8.74 8.45
N ALA A 70 3.56 -8.99 7.82
CA ALA A 70 4.31 -8.01 7.07
C ALA A 70 4.82 -8.61 5.76
N LYS A 71 4.88 -7.79 4.71
CA LYS A 71 5.48 -8.17 3.43
C LYS A 71 5.97 -6.92 2.70
N ILE A 72 6.84 -7.13 1.71
CA ILE A 72 7.20 -6.09 0.76
C ILE A 72 6.00 -5.84 -0.16
N ILE A 73 5.32 -4.72 0.04
CA ILE A 73 4.10 -4.35 -0.72
C ILE A 73 4.39 -3.59 -2.02
N GLY A 74 5.64 -3.22 -2.27
CA GLY A 74 6.01 -2.38 -3.40
C GLY A 74 7.46 -1.89 -3.36
N ARG A 75 7.77 -0.88 -4.17
CA ARG A 75 9.11 -0.30 -4.34
C ARG A 75 9.07 1.18 -4.71
N THR A 76 10.23 1.82 -4.67
CA THR A 76 10.43 3.22 -5.08
C THR A 76 11.52 3.34 -6.12
N GLU A 77 11.30 4.19 -7.12
CA GLU A 77 12.24 4.46 -8.21
C GLU A 77 12.38 5.97 -8.44
N PRO A 78 13.55 6.48 -8.87
CA PRO A 78 13.69 7.87 -9.28
C PRO A 78 12.73 8.24 -10.42
N ALA A 79 12.16 9.45 -10.37
CA ALA A 79 11.23 9.96 -11.35
C ALA A 79 11.43 11.47 -11.58
N LYS A 80 10.74 12.05 -12.56
CA LYS A 80 10.78 13.50 -12.81
C LYS A 80 9.84 14.31 -11.92
N ALA A 81 8.92 13.64 -11.25
CA ALA A 81 7.93 14.19 -10.35
C ALA A 81 7.38 13.06 -9.48
N ASN A 82 6.85 13.41 -8.30
CA ASN A 82 6.20 12.45 -7.44
C ASN A 82 4.96 11.85 -8.12
N ARG A 83 4.87 10.52 -8.11
CA ARG A 83 3.69 9.78 -8.59
C ARG A 83 3.54 8.46 -7.85
N LEU A 84 2.33 7.95 -7.78
CA LEU A 84 2.00 6.69 -7.14
C LEU A 84 1.17 5.82 -8.07
N THR A 85 1.66 4.60 -8.31
CA THR A 85 0.92 3.54 -8.98
C THR A 85 0.53 2.49 -7.95
N LEU A 86 -0.76 2.20 -7.86
CA LEU A 86 -1.32 1.14 -7.03
C LEU A 86 -1.91 0.09 -7.96
N ILE A 87 -1.50 -1.17 -7.80
CA ILE A 87 -2.14 -2.33 -8.43
C ILE A 87 -2.88 -3.05 -7.30
N THR A 88 -4.20 -3.04 -7.37
CA THR A 88 -5.05 -3.69 -6.36
C THR A 88 -4.97 -5.21 -6.52
N PRO A 89 -5.32 -5.99 -5.49
CA PRO A 89 -5.38 -7.46 -5.64
C PRO A 89 -6.40 -7.92 -6.67
N SER A 90 -7.43 -7.11 -6.97
CA SER A 90 -8.37 -7.36 -8.07
C SER A 90 -7.80 -7.06 -9.46
N GLY A 91 -6.56 -6.60 -9.56
CA GLY A 91 -5.88 -6.25 -10.82
C GLY A 91 -6.17 -4.83 -11.34
N GLU A 92 -6.90 -3.99 -10.60
CA GLU A 92 -7.15 -2.61 -10.99
C GLU A 92 -5.90 -1.76 -10.81
N THR A 93 -5.60 -0.88 -11.77
CA THR A 93 -4.52 0.10 -11.65
C THR A 93 -5.08 1.47 -11.28
N ILE A 94 -4.64 2.00 -10.14
CA ILE A 94 -4.99 3.34 -9.66
C ILE A 94 -3.75 4.22 -9.67
N LEU A 95 -3.87 5.39 -10.31
CA LEU A 95 -2.80 6.38 -10.43
C LEU A 95 -3.10 7.62 -9.60
N TYR A 96 -2.06 8.12 -8.92
CA TYR A 96 -2.06 9.38 -8.17
C TYR A 96 -0.81 10.20 -8.45
#